data_AF-R4YVW0-F1
#
_entry.id   AF-R4YVW0-F1
#
_cell.length_a   1.000
_cell.length_b   1.000
_cell.length_c   1.000
_cell.angle_alpha   90.00
_cell.angle_beta   90.00
_cell.angle_gamma   90.00
#
_symmetry.space_group_name_H-M   'P 1'
#
loop_
_entity.id
_entity.type
_entity.pdbx_description
1 polymer ?
#
loop_
_entity_poly.entity_id
_entity_poly.type
_entity_poly.pdbx_seq_one_letter_code
_entity_poly.pdbx_strand_id
1 'polypeptide(L)'
;MRWAMIFSGCIFGGMLEPPDASPASLGQRIAGGRAVLGWTQAELAERVAISRVALANLESGRSVPSERTVVLLAGMFDVEPHDLVRGTIYPPQKSDRLPLVAARHTEIDLEMSLLERDLMWLARLESPDLTRRVVAEWRSRLDELGDRVLDPRCRGQLDEARQRVARLGRIAP
;
A
#
# COMPACT_ATOMS: atom_id res chain seq x y z
N MET A 1 6.86 -21.47 8.58
CA MET A 1 7.68 -20.28 8.91
C MET A 1 7.71 -19.34 7.71
N ARG A 2 6.72 -18.46 7.57
CA ARG A 2 6.54 -17.57 6.40
C ARG A 2 6.18 -16.15 6.84
N TRP A 3 6.73 -15.71 7.97
CA TRP A 3 6.36 -14.48 8.68
C TRP A 3 7.23 -13.25 8.32
N ALA A 4 8.07 -13.32 7.29
CA ALA A 4 9.03 -12.26 6.96
C ALA A 4 8.59 -11.26 5.86
N MET A 5 7.34 -11.31 5.37
CA MET A 5 6.89 -10.41 4.28
C MET A 5 5.83 -9.37 4.67
N ILE A 6 5.35 -9.33 5.93
CA ILE A 6 4.15 -8.54 6.28
C ILE A 6 4.46 -7.11 6.78
N PHE A 7 5.72 -6.74 7.03
CA PHE A 7 6.07 -5.33 7.24
C PHE A 7 6.69 -4.74 5.98
N SER A 8 5.83 -4.35 5.04
CA SER A 8 6.19 -3.72 3.77
C SER A 8 6.66 -2.26 3.90
N GLY A 9 7.21 -1.85 5.05
CA GLY A 9 7.83 -0.51 5.20
C GLY A 9 9.32 -0.48 4.84
N CYS A 10 10.02 -1.62 4.91
CA CYS A 10 11.47 -1.66 4.69
C CYS A 10 11.89 -2.16 3.30
N ILE A 11 11.01 -2.81 2.55
CA ILE A 11 11.36 -3.38 1.24
C ILE A 11 11.43 -2.30 0.16
N PHE A 12 10.61 -1.24 0.24
CA PHE A 12 10.60 -0.20 -0.77
C PHE A 12 11.70 0.86 -0.58
N GLY A 13 12.02 1.21 0.67
CA GLY A 13 13.10 2.15 0.99
C GLY A 13 14.49 1.66 0.58
N GLY A 14 14.72 0.33 0.55
CA GLY A 14 15.99 -0.26 0.12
C GLY A 14 16.07 -0.66 -1.35
N MET A 15 14.93 -0.89 -2.02
CA MET A 15 14.90 -1.42 -3.40
C MET A 15 14.75 -0.33 -4.48
N LEU A 16 14.66 0.95 -4.06
CA LEU A 16 14.66 2.11 -4.93
C LEU A 16 16.05 2.67 -5.25
N GLU A 17 17.12 2.10 -4.70
CA GLU A 17 18.49 2.46 -5.04
C GLU A 17 19.09 1.44 -6.04
N PRO A 18 19.09 1.75 -7.35
CA PRO A 18 19.88 0.98 -8.30
C PRO A 18 21.38 1.25 -8.05
N PRO A 19 22.24 0.22 -8.12
CA PRO A 19 23.69 0.42 -8.10
C PRO A 19 24.09 1.14 -9.40
N ASP A 20 24.74 2.30 -9.27
CA ASP A 20 25.53 2.95 -10.35
C ASP A 20 24.86 2.96 -11.74
N ALA A 21 23.57 3.30 -11.80
CA ALA A 21 22.86 3.44 -13.06
C ALA A 21 22.49 4.91 -13.24
N SER A 22 22.85 5.47 -14.42
CA SER A 22 22.39 6.77 -14.94
C SER A 22 21.01 7.15 -14.38
N PRO A 23 20.79 8.40 -13.93
CA PRO A 23 19.64 8.77 -13.10
C PRO A 23 18.35 8.20 -13.70
N ALA A 24 17.82 7.14 -13.07
CA ALA A 24 16.64 6.47 -13.56
C ALA A 24 15.54 7.53 -13.69
N SER A 25 14.93 7.61 -14.88
CA SER A 25 13.90 8.62 -15.08
C SER A 25 12.77 8.37 -14.08
N LEU A 26 12.14 9.43 -13.59
CA LEU A 26 10.98 9.30 -12.68
C LEU A 26 9.92 8.37 -13.28
N GLY A 27 9.78 8.34 -14.61
CA GLY A 27 8.91 7.39 -15.33
C GLY A 27 9.29 5.92 -15.11
N GLN A 28 10.57 5.56 -15.23
CA GLN A 28 11.04 4.20 -14.96
C GLN A 28 10.78 3.79 -13.51
N ARG A 29 10.98 4.73 -12.58
CA ARG A 29 10.70 4.51 -11.15
C ARG A 29 9.21 4.23 -10.89
N ILE A 30 8.33 4.99 -11.52
CA ILE A 30 6.88 4.77 -11.45
C ILE A 30 6.51 3.40 -12.03
N ALA A 31 7.05 3.06 -13.20
CA ALA A 31 6.77 1.77 -13.86
C ALA A 31 7.27 0.58 -13.04
N GLY A 32 8.46 0.70 -12.43
CA GLY A 32 9.05 -0.30 -11.55
C GLY A 32 8.22 -0.49 -10.28
N GLY A 33 7.85 0.60 -9.59
CA GLY A 33 7.01 0.54 -8.39
C GLY A 33 5.65 -0.09 -8.66
N ARG A 34 5.02 0.30 -9.77
CA ARG A 34 3.78 -0.32 -10.24
C ARG A 34 3.93 -1.83 -10.45
N ALA A 35 5.02 -2.27 -11.08
CA ALA A 35 5.27 -3.68 -11.36
C ALA A 35 5.53 -4.50 -10.09
N VAL A 36 6.26 -3.96 -9.11
CA VAL A 36 6.51 -4.60 -7.81
C VAL A 36 5.20 -4.85 -7.05
N LEU A 37 4.27 -3.89 -7.11
CA LEU A 37 2.94 -4.02 -6.51
C LEU A 37 1.96 -4.85 -7.38
N GLY A 38 2.42 -5.36 -8.53
CA GLY A 38 1.63 -6.16 -9.44
C GLY A 38 0.45 -5.40 -10.06
N TRP A 39 0.51 -4.06 -10.15
CA TRP A 39 -0.54 -3.25 -10.75
C TRP A 39 -0.37 -3.12 -12.27
N THR A 40 -1.50 -3.09 -12.98
CA THR A 40 -1.57 -2.62 -14.37
C THR A 40 -1.55 -1.09 -14.42
N GLN A 41 -1.22 -0.53 -15.59
CA GLN A 41 -1.30 0.92 -15.77
C GLN A 41 -2.71 1.47 -15.52
N ALA A 42 -3.76 0.71 -15.86
CA ALA A 42 -5.13 1.14 -15.62
C ALA A 42 -5.43 1.22 -14.11
N GLU A 43 -5.04 0.21 -13.35
CA GLU A 43 -5.28 0.14 -11.90
C GLU A 43 -4.54 1.25 -11.13
N LEU A 44 -3.28 1.54 -11.48
CA LEU A 44 -2.55 2.64 -10.86
C LEU A 44 -3.14 3.99 -11.27
N ALA A 45 -3.48 4.16 -12.55
CA ALA A 45 -4.03 5.41 -13.05
C ALA A 45 -5.37 5.76 -12.35
N GLU A 46 -6.23 4.78 -12.14
CA GLU A 46 -7.48 4.92 -11.39
C GLU A 46 -7.23 5.39 -9.95
N ARG A 47 -6.27 4.76 -9.25
CA ARG A 47 -5.91 5.10 -7.86
C ARG A 47 -5.35 6.50 -7.69
N VAL A 48 -4.59 6.99 -8.68
CA VAL A 48 -4.03 8.36 -8.65
C VAL A 48 -4.87 9.37 -9.44
N ALA A 49 -6.10 8.99 -9.83
CA ALA A 49 -7.07 9.82 -10.52
C ALA A 49 -6.55 10.50 -11.81
N ILE A 50 -5.85 9.74 -12.65
CA ILE A 50 -5.41 10.17 -13.99
C ILE A 50 -5.87 9.17 -15.05
N SER A 51 -5.75 9.54 -16.34
CA SER A 51 -6.03 8.59 -17.41
C SER A 51 -4.90 7.56 -17.55
N ARG A 52 -5.23 6.35 -18.00
CA ARG A 52 -4.23 5.33 -18.36
C ARG A 52 -3.19 5.86 -19.36
N VAL A 53 -3.63 6.68 -20.33
CA VAL A 53 -2.74 7.30 -21.33
C VAL A 53 -1.79 8.30 -20.66
N ALA A 54 -2.27 9.10 -19.72
CA ALA A 54 -1.42 10.00 -18.95
C ALA A 54 -0.36 9.20 -18.17
N LEU A 55 -0.75 8.12 -17.47
CA LEU A 55 0.22 7.27 -16.77
C LEU A 55 1.26 6.67 -17.74
N ALA A 56 0.85 6.19 -18.91
CA ALA A 56 1.78 5.66 -19.91
C ALA A 56 2.78 6.73 -20.41
N ASN A 57 2.35 7.98 -20.54
CA ASN A 57 3.25 9.10 -20.89
C ASN A 57 4.19 9.47 -19.74
N LEU A 58 3.75 9.36 -18.48
CA LEU A 58 4.61 9.51 -17.31
C LEU A 58 5.68 8.41 -17.28
N GLU A 59 5.28 7.14 -17.40
CA GLU A 59 6.19 6.00 -17.34
C GLU A 59 7.24 6.00 -18.47
N SER A 60 6.88 6.52 -19.64
CA SER A 60 7.81 6.68 -20.78
C SER A 60 8.62 7.97 -20.75
N GLY A 61 8.43 8.84 -19.75
CA GLY A 61 9.13 10.13 -19.64
C GLY A 61 8.67 11.19 -20.65
N ARG A 62 7.58 10.96 -21.40
CA ARG A 62 7.02 11.93 -22.35
C ARG A 62 6.33 13.12 -21.69
N SER A 63 5.95 12.97 -20.42
CA SER A 63 5.35 14.05 -19.63
C SER A 63 5.89 14.03 -18.20
N VAL A 64 5.88 15.20 -17.56
CA VAL A 64 6.27 15.38 -16.16
C VAL A 64 5.02 15.37 -15.28
N PRO A 65 4.98 14.59 -14.19
CA PRO A 65 3.81 14.56 -13.30
C PRO A 65 3.60 15.90 -12.59
N SER A 66 2.34 16.20 -12.25
CA SER A 66 2.03 17.30 -11.35
C SER A 66 2.46 16.98 -9.91
N GLU A 67 2.61 18.01 -9.08
CA GLU A 67 2.90 17.89 -7.66
C GLU A 67 1.86 16.99 -6.96
N ARG A 68 0.56 17.19 -7.27
CA ARG A 68 -0.53 16.32 -6.79
C ARG A 68 -0.32 14.86 -7.20
N THR A 69 0.04 14.62 -8.46
CA THR A 69 0.26 13.26 -8.96
C THR A 69 1.46 12.60 -8.28
N VAL A 70 2.54 13.34 -8.03
CA VAL A 70 3.70 12.83 -7.27
C VAL A 70 3.29 12.43 -5.85
N VAL A 71 2.49 13.25 -5.16
CA VAL A 71 2.02 12.92 -3.80
C VAL A 71 1.16 11.66 -3.78
N LEU A 72 0.23 11.52 -4.74
CA LEU A 72 -0.62 10.33 -4.83
C LEU A 72 0.20 9.08 -5.17
N LEU A 73 1.15 9.17 -6.10
CA LEU A 73 2.05 8.07 -6.43
C LEU A 73 2.94 7.68 -5.25
N ALA A 74 3.48 8.65 -4.51
CA ALA A 74 4.30 8.42 -3.34
C ALA A 74 3.52 7.66 -2.25
N GLY A 75 2.27 8.09 -1.99
CA GLY A 75 1.37 7.39 -1.09
C GLY A 75 1.11 5.94 -1.53
N MET A 76 0.86 5.71 -2.82
CA MET A 76 0.65 4.36 -3.37
C MET A 76 1.89 3.47 -3.32
N PHE A 77 3.08 4.05 -3.26
CA PHE A 77 4.36 3.33 -3.19
C PHE A 77 4.94 3.28 -1.77
N ASP A 78 4.20 3.72 -0.77
CA ASP A 78 4.64 3.79 0.63
C ASP A 78 5.97 4.54 0.85
N VAL A 79 6.17 5.63 0.13
CA VAL A 79 7.35 6.52 0.25
C VAL A 79 6.93 7.97 0.40
N GLU A 80 7.86 8.85 0.83
CA GLU A 80 7.59 10.28 0.75
C GLU A 80 7.74 10.86 -0.66
N PRO A 81 6.99 11.95 -0.97
CA PRO A 81 7.08 12.62 -2.26
C PRO A 81 8.51 12.98 -2.66
N HIS A 82 9.31 13.48 -1.70
CA HIS A 82 10.71 13.83 -1.94
C HIS A 82 11.59 12.62 -2.25
N ASP A 83 11.34 11.48 -1.60
CA ASP A 83 12.09 10.25 -1.87
C ASP A 83 11.76 9.69 -3.25
N LEU A 84 10.50 9.79 -3.66
CA LEU A 84 10.07 9.37 -5.00
C LEU A 84 10.79 10.14 -6.11
N VAL A 85 11.05 11.45 -5.94
CA VAL A 85 11.71 12.28 -6.97
C VAL A 85 13.22 12.43 -6.79
N ARG A 86 13.77 12.01 -5.64
CA ARG A 86 15.20 12.12 -5.31
C ARG A 86 16.07 11.44 -6.38
N GLY A 87 17.06 12.16 -6.88
CA GLY A 87 18.00 11.66 -7.89
C GLY A 87 17.42 11.54 -9.30
N THR A 88 16.24 12.10 -9.55
CA THR A 88 15.61 12.12 -10.89
C THR A 88 15.71 13.51 -11.54
N ILE A 89 15.33 13.62 -12.81
CA ILE A 89 15.22 14.88 -13.56
C ILE A 89 13.91 15.66 -13.29
N TYR A 90 13.24 15.40 -12.15
CA TYR A 90 12.02 16.12 -11.80
C TYR A 90 12.30 17.61 -11.57
N PRO A 91 11.49 18.55 -12.10
CA PRO A 91 11.80 19.98 -12.02
C PRO A 91 11.95 20.49 -10.58
N PRO A 92 13.05 21.18 -10.22
CA PRO A 92 13.29 21.67 -8.87
C PRO A 92 12.15 22.56 -8.34
N GLN A 93 11.60 23.44 -9.18
CA GLN A 93 10.52 24.36 -8.81
C GLN A 93 9.23 23.64 -8.40
N LYS A 94 9.01 22.44 -8.92
CA LYS A 94 7.89 21.58 -8.52
C LYS A 94 8.23 20.78 -7.27
N SER A 95 9.47 20.31 -7.16
CA SER A 95 9.97 19.59 -5.98
C SER A 95 9.85 20.44 -4.71
N ASP A 96 10.13 21.73 -4.79
CA ASP A 96 10.06 22.67 -3.65
C ASP A 96 8.64 22.84 -3.10
N ARG A 97 7.62 22.45 -3.86
CA ARG A 97 6.19 22.56 -3.49
C ARG A 97 5.60 21.23 -3.04
N LEU A 98 6.39 20.17 -3.01
CA LEU A 98 5.92 18.89 -2.51
C LEU A 98 5.72 18.98 -0.98
N PRO A 99 4.65 18.37 -0.45
CA PRO A 99 4.51 18.23 0.99
C PRO A 99 5.59 17.27 1.52
N LEU A 100 5.95 17.48 2.79
CA LEU A 100 6.90 16.61 3.49
C LEU A 100 6.37 15.17 3.62
N VAL A 101 5.05 15.02 3.73
CA VAL A 101 4.39 13.73 3.95
C VAL A 101 3.28 13.45 2.94
N ALA A 102 3.17 12.19 2.51
CA ALA A 102 2.01 11.64 1.79
C ALA A 102 1.17 10.74 2.70
N ALA A 103 -0.13 10.60 2.40
CA ALA A 103 -0.95 9.56 3.01
C ALA A 103 -0.60 8.21 2.35
N ARG A 104 -0.04 7.28 3.12
CA ARG A 104 0.51 6.01 2.61
C ARG A 104 -0.32 4.77 2.88
N HIS A 105 -1.26 4.86 3.83
CA HIS A 105 -2.15 3.76 4.18
C HIS A 105 -3.58 4.14 3.86
N THR A 106 -4.26 3.27 3.13
CA THR A 106 -5.72 3.31 3.06
C THR A 106 -6.29 2.81 4.40
N GLU A 107 -7.58 3.09 4.65
CA GLU A 107 -8.26 2.57 5.84
C GLU A 107 -8.09 1.05 5.93
N ILE A 108 -8.25 0.31 4.82
CA ILE A 108 -8.11 -1.14 4.84
C ILE A 108 -6.69 -1.60 5.18
N ASP A 109 -5.65 -0.94 4.69
CA ASP A 109 -4.26 -1.32 5.01
C ASP A 109 -3.98 -1.21 6.51
N LEU A 110 -4.50 -0.15 7.15
CA LEU A 110 -4.40 0.04 8.59
C LEU A 110 -5.16 -1.05 9.34
N GLU A 111 -6.40 -1.33 8.93
CA GLU A 111 -7.24 -2.37 9.54
C GLU A 111 -6.61 -3.76 9.45
N MET A 112 -6.04 -4.12 8.29
CA MET A 112 -5.32 -5.39 8.12
C MET A 112 -4.09 -5.47 9.02
N SER A 113 -3.35 -4.37 9.17
CA SER A 113 -2.16 -4.31 10.04
C SER A 113 -2.52 -4.47 11.51
N LEU A 114 -3.62 -3.86 11.94
CA LEU A 114 -4.14 -3.99 13.30
C LEU A 114 -4.65 -5.41 13.57
N LEU A 115 -5.37 -6.01 12.61
CA LEU A 115 -5.82 -7.39 12.70
C LEU A 115 -4.62 -8.34 12.86
N GLU A 116 -3.61 -8.26 11.98
CA GLU A 116 -2.43 -9.12 12.08
C GLU A 116 -1.71 -8.97 13.42
N ARG A 117 -1.60 -7.73 13.93
CA ARG A 117 -1.04 -7.47 15.26
C ARG A 117 -1.83 -8.17 16.36
N ASP A 118 -3.15 -8.06 16.35
CA ASP A 118 -4.00 -8.68 17.36
C ASP A 118 -3.94 -10.20 17.29
N LEU A 119 -4.00 -10.76 16.07
CA LEU A 119 -3.85 -12.20 15.87
C LEU A 119 -2.51 -12.73 16.36
N MET A 120 -1.43 -11.97 16.15
CA MET A 120 -0.10 -12.30 16.68
C MET A 120 -0.11 -12.32 18.22
N TRP A 121 -0.75 -11.35 18.87
CA TRP A 121 -0.84 -11.32 20.33
C TRP A 121 -1.70 -12.45 20.89
N LEU A 122 -2.86 -12.72 20.29
CA LEU A 122 -3.74 -13.81 20.71
C LEU A 122 -3.03 -15.17 20.66
N ALA A 123 -2.24 -15.42 19.62
CA ALA A 123 -1.46 -16.66 19.48
C ALA A 123 -0.42 -16.85 20.59
N ARG A 124 0.00 -15.79 21.28
CA ARG A 124 1.00 -15.85 22.36
C ARG A 124 0.38 -15.94 23.75
N LEU A 125 -0.83 -15.40 23.92
CA LEU A 125 -1.50 -15.33 25.21
C LEU A 125 -2.28 -16.61 25.56
N GLU A 126 -2.60 -17.44 24.56
CA GLU A 126 -3.26 -18.74 24.74
C GLU A 126 -4.54 -18.67 25.62
N SER A 127 -5.34 -17.60 25.45
CA SER A 127 -6.56 -17.36 26.24
C SER A 127 -7.82 -17.50 25.37
N PRO A 128 -8.58 -18.60 25.49
CA PRO A 128 -9.77 -18.84 24.66
C PRO A 128 -10.84 -17.75 24.82
N ASP A 129 -11.08 -17.27 26.03
CA ASP A 129 -12.06 -16.20 26.30
C ASP A 129 -11.71 -14.89 25.61
N LEU A 130 -10.44 -14.48 25.72
CA LEU A 130 -9.95 -13.28 25.05
C LEU A 130 -10.00 -13.45 23.53
N THR A 131 -9.60 -14.62 23.01
CA THR A 131 -9.71 -14.94 21.59
C THR A 131 -11.14 -14.81 21.09
N ARG A 132 -12.13 -15.38 21.79
CA ARG A 132 -13.54 -15.27 21.41
C ARG A 132 -14.02 -13.82 21.35
N ARG A 133 -13.66 -13.00 22.34
CA ARG A 133 -14.02 -11.57 22.40
C ARG A 133 -13.42 -10.77 21.24
N VAL A 134 -12.11 -10.90 21.04
CA VAL A 134 -11.38 -10.16 19.99
C VAL A 134 -11.84 -10.61 18.59
N VAL A 135 -12.07 -11.91 18.39
CA VAL A 135 -12.64 -12.43 17.13
C VAL A 135 -14.04 -11.87 16.85
N ALA A 136 -14.90 -11.74 17.86
CA ALA A 136 -16.23 -11.17 17.69
C ALA A 136 -16.16 -9.68 17.31
N GLU A 137 -15.27 -8.91 17.95
CA GLU A 137 -15.03 -7.50 17.61
C GLU A 137 -14.53 -7.34 16.18
N TRP A 138 -13.53 -8.14 15.78
CA TRP A 138 -13.00 -8.12 14.42
C TRP A 138 -14.04 -8.52 13.37
N ARG A 139 -14.95 -9.47 13.66
CA ARG A 139 -16.06 -9.78 12.74
C ARG A 139 -16.92 -8.55 12.47
N SER A 140 -17.38 -7.86 13.52
CA SER A 140 -18.20 -6.64 13.37
C SER A 140 -17.47 -5.57 12.56
N ARG A 141 -16.19 -5.33 12.89
CA ARG A 141 -15.37 -4.31 12.23
C ARG A 141 -15.12 -4.61 10.76
N LEU A 142 -14.85 -5.88 10.40
CA LEU A 142 -14.66 -6.30 9.00
C LEU A 142 -15.96 -6.26 8.21
N ASP A 143 -17.11 -6.51 8.85
CA ASP A 143 -18.41 -6.38 8.21
C ASP A 143 -18.70 -4.91 7.85
N GLU A 144 -18.57 -4.00 8.82
CA GLU A 144 -18.72 -2.55 8.61
C GLU A 144 -17.76 -1.98 7.56
N LEU A 145 -16.51 -2.48 7.52
CA LEU A 145 -15.53 -2.05 6.52
C LEU A 145 -15.93 -2.49 5.11
N GLY A 146 -16.52 -3.68 4.97
CA GLY A 146 -16.93 -4.21 3.67
C GLY A 146 -18.00 -3.40 2.97
N ASP A 147 -18.84 -2.71 3.73
CA ASP A 147 -19.87 -1.83 3.18
C ASP A 147 -19.26 -0.55 2.57
N ARG A 148 -18.05 -0.16 2.98
CA ARG A 148 -17.37 1.06 2.55
C ARG A 148 -16.31 0.85 1.46
N VAL A 149 -15.78 -0.37 1.31
CA VAL A 149 -14.67 -0.66 0.38
C VAL A 149 -15.14 -0.73 -1.08
N LEU A 150 -14.65 0.22 -1.88
CA LEU A 150 -14.94 0.30 -3.32
C LEU A 150 -13.93 -0.45 -4.19
N ASP A 151 -12.65 -0.50 -3.78
CA ASP A 151 -11.57 -1.11 -4.57
C ASP A 151 -11.69 -2.64 -4.60
N PRO A 152 -11.81 -3.27 -5.78
CA PRO A 152 -11.89 -4.73 -5.91
C PRO A 152 -10.72 -5.49 -5.28
N ARG A 153 -9.49 -4.95 -5.32
CA ARG A 153 -8.33 -5.62 -4.68
C ARG A 153 -8.47 -5.62 -3.16
N CYS A 154 -8.93 -4.51 -2.60
CA CYS A 154 -9.19 -4.37 -1.18
C CYS A 154 -10.29 -5.34 -0.71
N ARG A 155 -11.33 -5.58 -1.53
CA ARG A 155 -12.35 -6.59 -1.22
C ARG A 155 -11.77 -8.00 -1.07
N GLY A 156 -10.84 -8.39 -1.94
CA GLY A 156 -10.15 -9.67 -1.84
C GLY A 156 -9.38 -9.84 -0.52
N GLN A 157 -8.67 -8.80 -0.09
CA GLN A 157 -7.98 -8.78 1.21
C GLN A 157 -8.96 -8.90 2.38
N LEU A 158 -10.08 -8.19 2.31
CA LEU A 158 -11.12 -8.24 3.33
C LEU A 158 -11.74 -9.64 3.46
N ASP A 159 -12.00 -10.31 2.35
CA ASP A 159 -12.56 -11.66 2.35
C ASP A 159 -11.58 -12.68 2.95
N GLU A 160 -10.28 -12.55 2.67
CA GLU A 160 -9.25 -13.38 3.29
C GLU A 160 -9.19 -13.14 4.81
N ALA A 161 -9.24 -11.88 5.24
CA ALA A 161 -9.28 -11.52 6.66
C ALA A 161 -10.49 -12.11 7.37
N ARG A 162 -11.69 -11.97 6.79
CA ARG A 162 -12.93 -12.58 7.32
C ARG A 162 -12.81 -14.09 7.44
N GLN A 163 -12.25 -14.77 6.45
CA GLN A 163 -12.03 -16.23 6.52
C GLN A 163 -11.04 -16.61 7.62
N ARG A 164 -9.98 -15.82 7.83
CA ARG A 164 -8.99 -16.08 8.89
C ARG A 164 -9.60 -15.90 10.28
N VAL A 165 -10.32 -14.81 10.52
CA VAL A 165 -11.06 -14.55 11.76
C VAL A 165 -12.11 -15.64 12.00
N ALA A 166 -12.83 -16.07 10.95
CA ALA A 166 -13.82 -17.13 11.07
C ALA A 166 -13.22 -18.49 11.45
N ARG A 167 -12.03 -18.84 10.95
CA ARG A 167 -11.32 -20.07 11.33
C ARG A 167 -10.90 -20.05 12.80
N LEU A 168 -10.35 -18.94 13.29
CA LEU A 168 -9.94 -18.81 14.69
C LEU A 168 -11.13 -18.93 15.66
N GLY A 169 -12.27 -18.35 15.31
CA GLY A 169 -13.50 -18.48 16.09
C GLY A 169 -14.08 -19.90 16.16
N ARG A 170 -13.61 -20.84 15.33
CA ARG A 170 -14.01 -22.27 15.40
C ARG A 170 -13.05 -23.10 16.26
N ILE A 171 -11.83 -22.61 16.50
CA ILE A 171 -10.75 -23.36 17.15
C ILE A 171 -10.68 -23.03 18.66
N ALA A 172 -11.16 -21.86 19.08
CA ALA A 172 -11.28 -21.50 20.49
C ALA A 172 -12.68 -21.92 21.03
N PRO A 173 -12.82 -23.08 21.73
CA PRO A 173 -14.08 -23.47 22.35
C PRO A 173 -14.53 -22.48 23.44
#